data_AF-A0A538DCI0-F1
#
_entry.id   AF-A0A538DCI0-F1
#
_cell.length_a   1.000
_cell.length_b   1.000
_cell.length_c   1.000
_cell.angle_alpha   90.00
_cell.angle_beta   90.00
_cell.angle_gamma   90.00
#
_symmetry.space_group_name_H-M   'P 1'
#
loop_
_entity.id
_entity.type
_entity.pdbx_description
1 polymer ?
#
loop_
_entity_poly.entity_id
_entity_poly.type
_entity_poly.pdbx_seq_one_letter_code
_entity_poly.pdbx_strand_id
1 'polypeptide(L)'
;MALARVVEFEGVDSERIAQMRQEMEGGERPADIPATELMVLHDPESSKSLAIVLFDNEEDYAKGHAALDAMPASDTPGQRTSVTKYDVAIRMAD
;
A
#
# COMPACT_ATOMS: atom_id res chain seq x y z
N MET A 1 -0.22 -0.17 -19.35
CA MET A 1 1.09 -0.51 -18.77
C MET A 1 0.86 -0.60 -17.28
N ALA A 2 1.34 -1.66 -16.63
CA ALA A 2 1.13 -1.81 -15.21
C ALA A 2 1.88 -0.70 -14.44
N LEU A 3 1.25 -0.17 -13.40
CA LEU A 3 1.74 0.92 -12.58
C LEU A 3 1.83 0.48 -11.13
N ALA A 4 2.83 0.99 -10.41
CA ALA A 4 2.96 0.77 -8.97
C ALA A 4 2.89 2.10 -8.21
N ARG A 5 2.08 2.13 -7.15
CA ARG A 5 2.16 3.13 -6.10
C ARG A 5 2.98 2.55 -4.95
N VAL A 6 4.13 3.13 -4.66
CA VAL A 6 4.99 2.73 -3.54
C VAL A 6 4.95 3.83 -2.49
N VAL A 7 4.67 3.44 -1.25
CA VAL A 7 4.50 4.36 -0.12
C VAL A 7 5.35 3.91 1.04
N GLU A 8 6.14 4.83 1.58
CA GLU A 8 6.90 4.60 2.80
C GLU A 8 6.17 5.17 4.02
N PHE A 9 6.20 4.39 5.09
CA PHE A 9 5.70 4.75 6.40
C PHE A 9 6.81 4.60 7.43
N GLU A 10 6.88 5.54 8.38
CA GLU A 10 7.74 5.47 9.56
C GLU A 10 6.88 5.33 10.83
N GLY A 11 7.51 4.83 11.90
CA GLY A 11 6.83 4.59 13.18
C GLY A 11 5.90 3.38 13.15
N VAL A 12 6.23 2.39 12.32
CA VAL A 12 5.44 1.15 12.17
C VAL A 12 6.09 0.03 12.96
N ASP A 13 5.48 -0.36 14.07
CA ASP A 13 5.92 -1.50 14.88
C ASP A 13 5.28 -2.83 14.44
N SER A 14 5.80 -3.93 14.98
CA SER A 14 5.31 -5.28 14.66
C SER A 14 3.87 -5.52 15.15
N GLU A 15 3.44 -4.85 16.21
CA GLU A 15 2.08 -4.98 16.75
C GLU A 15 1.06 -4.39 15.78
N ARG A 16 1.36 -3.21 15.22
CA ARG A 16 0.53 -2.54 14.22
C ARG A 16 0.42 -3.37 12.93
N ILE A 17 1.51 -4.00 12.49
CA ILE A 17 1.48 -4.93 11.33
C ILE A 17 0.62 -6.16 11.63
N ALA A 18 0.71 -6.73 12.84
CA ALA A 18 -0.11 -7.86 13.23
C ALA A 18 -1.61 -7.49 13.26
N GLN A 19 -1.94 -6.30 13.77
CA GLN A 19 -3.31 -5.77 13.75
C GLN A 19 -3.81 -5.59 12.31
N MET A 20 -3.02 -4.96 11.45
CA MET A 20 -3.38 -4.77 10.04
C MET A 20 -3.64 -6.10 9.32
N ARG A 21 -2.83 -7.12 9.59
CA ARG A 21 -3.03 -8.45 9.01
C ARG A 21 -4.41 -9.01 9.40
N GLN A 22 -4.80 -8.85 10.66
CA GLN A 22 -6.12 -9.29 11.14
C GLN A 22 -7.26 -8.48 10.48
N GLU A 23 -7.12 -7.16 10.34
CA GLU A 23 -8.09 -6.29 9.66
C GLU A 23 -8.28 -6.73 8.19
N MET A 24 -7.18 -7.01 7.48
CA MET A 24 -7.20 -7.45 6.08
C MET A 24 -7.73 -8.87 5.90
N GLU A 25 -7.42 -9.80 6.81
CA GLU A 25 -7.95 -11.17 6.83
C GLU A 25 -9.45 -11.20 7.21
N GLY A 26 -9.89 -10.23 8.02
CA GLY A 26 -11.29 -10.00 8.38
C GLY A 26 -12.15 -9.40 7.25
N GLY A 27 -11.52 -9.04 6.12
CA GLY A 27 -12.22 -8.57 4.92
C GLY A 27 -12.31 -7.05 4.78
N GLU A 28 -11.69 -6.27 5.66
CA GLU A 28 -11.61 -4.81 5.55
C GLU A 28 -10.53 -4.37 4.55
N ARG A 29 -10.46 -5.02 3.39
CA ARG A 29 -9.76 -4.40 2.26
C ARG A 29 -10.48 -3.08 1.97
N PRO A 30 -9.75 -1.97 1.77
CA PRO A 30 -10.39 -0.73 1.36
C PRO A 30 -11.17 -1.01 0.08
N ALA A 31 -12.50 -1.03 0.20
CA ALA A 31 -13.38 -1.17 -0.95
C ALA A 31 -13.09 0.01 -1.89
N ASP A 32 -13.26 -0.20 -3.19
CA ASP A 32 -13.09 0.81 -4.24
C ASP A 32 -11.67 1.16 -4.70
N ILE A 33 -10.63 0.42 -4.28
CA ILE A 33 -9.31 0.53 -4.92
C ILE A 33 -9.23 -0.49 -6.07
N PRO A 34 -9.12 -0.07 -7.34
CA PRO A 34 -8.98 -0.98 -8.49
C PRO A 34 -7.53 -1.52 -8.59
N ALA A 35 -7.01 -2.05 -7.49
CA ALA A 35 -5.69 -2.63 -7.41
C ALA A 35 -5.72 -4.12 -7.75
N THR A 36 -4.75 -4.57 -8.54
CA THR A 36 -4.58 -5.99 -8.85
C THR A 36 -3.84 -6.73 -7.75
N GLU A 37 -3.01 -6.02 -7.00
CA GLU A 37 -2.18 -6.58 -5.93
C GLU A 37 -1.82 -5.50 -4.92
N LEU A 38 -1.73 -5.90 -3.65
CA LEU A 38 -1.23 -5.08 -2.54
C LEU A 38 -0.23 -5.93 -1.76
N MET A 39 1.00 -5.41 -1.62
CA MET A 39 2.03 -5.96 -0.77
C MET A 39 2.40 -4.95 0.32
N VAL A 40 2.60 -5.44 1.54
CA VAL A 40 3.10 -4.64 2.66
C VAL A 40 4.38 -5.30 3.17
N LEU A 41 5.49 -4.58 3.11
CA LEU A 41 6.79 -4.99 3.60
C LEU A 41 7.02 -4.26 4.91
N HIS A 42 7.49 -4.96 5.94
CA HIS A 42 7.82 -4.36 7.24
C HIS A 42 9.30 -4.55 7.52
N ASP A 43 9.96 -3.46 7.89
CA ASP A 43 11.31 -3.46 8.44
C ASP A 43 11.22 -3.20 9.96
N PRO A 44 11.30 -4.25 10.79
CA PRO A 44 11.21 -4.11 12.23
C PRO A 44 12.45 -3.46 12.86
N GLU A 45 13.59 -3.41 12.17
CA GLU A 45 14.82 -2.82 12.72
C GLU A 45 14.78 -1.29 12.66
N SER A 46 14.16 -0.73 11.62
CA SER A 46 14.03 0.71 11.43
C SER A 46 12.63 1.27 11.74
N SER A 47 11.71 0.41 12.17
CA SER A 47 10.29 0.75 12.38
C SER A 47 9.64 1.36 11.14
N LYS A 48 9.91 0.77 9.98
CA LYS A 48 9.43 1.23 8.67
C LYS A 48 8.53 0.23 7.99
N SER A 49 7.66 0.72 7.12
CA SER A 49 6.85 -0.12 6.24
C SER A 49 6.78 0.44 4.84
N LEU A 50 6.76 -0.45 3.84
CA LEU A 50 6.49 -0.11 2.45
C LEU A 50 5.19 -0.77 2.01
N ALA A 51 4.23 0.03 1.54
CA ALA A 51 3.06 -0.46 0.84
C ALA A 51 3.28 -0.31 -0.67
N ILE A 52 3.12 -1.42 -1.40
CA ILE A 52 3.23 -1.49 -2.86
C ILE A 52 1.87 -1.90 -3.41
N VAL A 53 1.27 -1.04 -4.22
CA VAL A 53 -0.04 -1.28 -4.83
C VAL A 53 0.11 -1.29 -6.36
N LEU A 54 -0.32 -2.38 -6.99
CA LEU A 54 -0.26 -2.55 -8.44
C LEU A 54 -1.59 -2.24 -9.13
N PHE A 55 -1.52 -1.59 -10.28
CA PHE A 55 -2.66 -1.20 -11.12
C PHE A 55 -2.38 -1.60 -12.58
N ASP A 56 -3.42 -1.94 -13.34
CA ASP A 56 -3.26 -2.37 -14.75
C ASP A 56 -3.03 -1.20 -15.73
N ASN A 57 -3.56 -0.03 -15.38
CA ASN A 57 -3.56 1.15 -16.25
C ASN A 57 -3.61 2.46 -15.46
N GLU A 58 -3.51 3.58 -16.18
CA GLU A 58 -3.47 4.94 -15.62
C GLU A 58 -4.77 5.35 -14.92
N GLU A 59 -5.92 4.93 -15.44
CA GLU A 59 -7.23 5.27 -14.87
C GLU A 59 -7.40 4.62 -13.50
N ASP A 60 -7.05 3.34 -13.39
CA ASP A 60 -7.09 2.60 -12.14
C ASP A 60 -6.09 3.16 -11.12
N TYR A 61 -4.88 3.51 -11.58
CA TYR A 61 -3.91 4.20 -10.74
C TYR A 61 -4.47 5.52 -10.21
N ALA A 62 -5.07 6.36 -11.07
CA ALA A 62 -5.57 7.66 -10.66
C ALA A 62 -6.69 7.54 -9.62
N LYS A 63 -7.64 6.62 -9.82
CA LYS A 63 -8.73 6.32 -8.86
C LYS A 63 -8.17 5.80 -7.54
N GLY A 64 -7.30 4.79 -7.60
CA GLY A 64 -6.70 4.21 -6.40
C GLY A 64 -5.81 5.19 -5.65
N HIS A 65 -5.04 6.02 -6.36
CA HIS A 65 -4.25 7.08 -5.77
C HIS A 65 -5.13 8.08 -5.02
N ALA A 66 -6.20 8.58 -5.63
CA ALA A 66 -7.10 9.53 -4.98
C ALA A 66 -7.75 8.93 -3.72
N ALA A 67 -8.22 7.68 -3.79
CA ALA A 67 -8.80 6.98 -2.64
C ALA A 67 -7.79 6.79 -1.50
N LEU A 68 -6.58 6.30 -1.81
CA LEU A 68 -5.52 6.07 -0.83
C LEU A 68 -4.93 7.36 -0.26
N ASP A 69 -4.91 8.44 -1.04
CA ASP A 69 -4.39 9.72 -0.60
C ASP A 69 -5.36 10.42 0.37
N ALA A 70 -6.67 10.24 0.15
CA ALA A 70 -7.73 10.73 1.03
C ALA A 70 -7.84 9.97 2.37
N MET A 71 -7.19 8.81 2.51
CA MET A 71 -7.19 8.06 3.78
C MET A 71 -6.55 8.90 4.91
N PRO A 72 -7.24 9.08 6.04
CA PRO A 72 -6.68 9.82 7.17
C PRO A 72 -5.48 9.07 7.75
N ALA A 73 -4.55 9.81 8.37
CA ALA A 73 -3.32 9.23 8.91
C ALA A 73 -3.58 8.14 9.97
N SER A 74 -4.69 8.24 10.71
CA SER A 74 -5.14 7.22 11.67
C SER A 74 -5.38 5.84 11.04
N ASP A 75 -5.74 5.83 9.76
CA ASP A 75 -6.14 4.62 9.04
C ASP A 75 -4.96 4.03 8.24
N THR A 76 -3.80 4.68 8.33
CA THR A 76 -2.56 4.20 7.73
C THR A 76 -1.73 3.38 8.72
N PRO A 77 -0.76 2.57 8.26
CA PRO A 77 0.10 1.79 9.14
C PRO A 77 0.93 2.63 10.11
N GLY A 78 1.26 3.87 9.72
CA GLY A 78 2.10 4.78 10.48
C GLY A 78 2.20 6.13 9.78
N GLN A 79 3.22 6.92 10.07
CA GLN A 79 3.40 8.22 9.45
C GLN A 79 3.85 8.06 7.99
N ARG A 80 3.01 8.45 7.04
CA ARG A 80 3.35 8.47 5.62
C ARG A 80 4.46 9.47 5.35
N THR A 81 5.60 9.02 4.82
CA THR A 81 6.76 9.88 4.52
C THR A 81 6.99 10.10 3.04
N SER A 82 6.57 9.17 2.18
CA SER A 82 6.67 9.32 0.73
C SER A 82 5.56 8.59 -0.03
N VAL A 83 5.22 9.10 -1.21
CA VAL A 83 4.34 8.45 -2.19
C VAL A 83 4.96 8.61 -3.56
N THR A 84 5.28 7.50 -4.22
CA THR A 84 5.93 7.54 -5.53
C THR A 84 5.23 6.62 -6.53
N LYS A 85 5.06 7.12 -7.76
CA LYS A 85 4.54 6.38 -8.90
C LYS A 85 5.68 5.76 -9.68
N TYR A 86 5.51 4.50 -10.10
CA TYR A 86 6.46 3.80 -10.97
C TYR A 86 5.73 3.11 -12.13
N ASP A 87 6.41 3.05 -13.28
CA ASP A 87 6.08 2.11 -14.34
C ASP A 87 6.64 0.73 -13.96
N VAL A 88 5.79 -0.30 -13.99
CA VAL A 88 6.22 -1.66 -13.71
C VAL A 88 6.91 -2.21 -14.95
N ALA A 89 8.22 -2.07 -15.01
CA ALA A 89 9.02 -2.50 -16.15
C ALA A 89 9.05 -4.03 -16.32
N ILE A 90 9.14 -4.78 -15.22
CA ILE A 90 9.18 -6.24 -15.20
C ILE A 90 8.43 -6.72 -13.95
N ARG A 91 7.50 -7.67 -14.14
CA ARG A 91 6.83 -8.43 -13.06
C ARG A 91 6.77 -9.88 -13.49
N MET A 92 7.23 -10.77 -12.62
CA MET A 92 7.11 -12.21 -12.79
C MET A 92 6.38 -12.75 -11.56
N ALA A 93 5.30 -13.48 -11.80
CA ALA A 93 4.59 -14.26 -10.80
C ALA A 93 4.45 -15.67 -11.38
N ASP A 94 4.68 -16.69 -10.56
CA ASP A 94 4.56 -18.10 -10.94
C ASP A 94 3.10 -18.55 -11.05
#